data_AF-R7RR24-F1
#
_entry.id   AF-R7RR24-F1
#
_cell.length_a   1.000
_cell.length_b   1.000
_cell.length_c   1.000
_cell.angle_alpha   90.00
_cell.angle_beta   90.00
_cell.angle_gamma   90.00
#
_symmetry.space_group_name_H-M   'P 1'
#
loop_
_entity.id
_entity.type
_entity.pdbx_description
1 polymer ?
#
loop_
_entity_poly.entity_id
_entity_poly.type
_entity_poly.pdbx_seq_one_letter_code
_entity_poly.pdbx_strand_id
1 'polypeptide(L)' 'MNIDIKEKVRLACQIYYFAIKNEDKIPKELVNVAKIVCNNTIKTAKALNVNLRNDELADKILK' A
#
# COMPACT_ATOMS: atom_id res chain seq x y z
N MET A 1 -7.63 19.29 -0.61
CA MET A 1 -7.86 18.09 -1.44
C MET A 1 -8.05 16.90 -0.50
N ASN A 2 -9.28 16.41 -0.33
CA ASN A 2 -9.54 15.27 0.56
C ASN A 2 -9.21 13.99 -0.20
N ILE A 3 -8.00 13.46 0.01
CA ILE A 3 -7.57 12.22 -0.67
C ILE A 3 -8.41 11.07 -0.10
N ASP A 4 -9.15 10.41 -0.98
CA ASP A 4 -9.95 9.22 -0.67
C ASP A 4 -9.07 8.14 -0.01
N ILE A 5 -9.58 7.52 1.04
CA ILE A 5 -8.85 6.51 1.81
C ILE A 5 -8.47 5.28 0.95
N LYS A 6 -9.27 4.92 -0.08
CA LYS A 6 -8.87 3.86 -1.02
C LYS A 6 -7.65 4.27 -1.83
N GLU A 7 -7.57 5.54 -2.23
CA GLU A 7 -6.40 6.05 -2.96
C GLU A 7 -5.16 6.08 -2.07
N LYS A 8 -5.30 6.39 -0.78
CA LYS A 8 -4.20 6.26 0.21
C LYS A 8 -3.74 4.81 0.35
N VAL A 9 -4.66 3.86 0.46
CA VAL A 9 -4.33 2.42 0.53
C VAL A 9 -3.60 1.99 -0.74
N ARG A 10 -4.08 2.41 -1.91
CA ARG A 10 -3.46 2.12 -3.20
C ARG A 10 -2.02 2.61 -3.25
N LEU A 11 -1.78 3.89 -2.97
CA LEU A 11 -0.43 4.46 -2.96
C LEU A 11 0.49 3.74 -1.97
N ALA A 12 0.02 3.53 -0.74
CA ALA A 12 0.82 2.89 0.31
C ALA A 12 1.30 1.49 -0.12
N CYS A 13 0.42 0.72 -0.75
CA CYS A 13 0.76 -0.63 -1.19
C CYS A 13 1.52 -0.66 -2.52
N GLN A 14 1.36 0.33 -3.41
CA GLN A 14 2.26 0.54 -4.55
C GLN A 14 3.69 0.83 -4.11
N ILE A 15 3.87 1.69 -3.10
CA ILE A 15 5.21 1.99 -2.54
C ILE A 15 5.85 0.70 -1.99
N TYR A 16 5.08 -0.12 -1.26
CA TYR A 16 5.58 -1.41 -0.78
C TYR A 16 5.96 -2.36 -1.92
N TYR A 17 5.13 -2.44 -2.97
CA TYR A 17 5.45 -3.24 -4.14
C TYR A 17 6.75 -2.79 -4.83
N PHE A 18 6.92 -1.49 -5.04
CA PHE A 18 8.16 -0.96 -5.62
C PHE A 18 9.37 -1.20 -4.73
N ALA A 19 9.19 -1.14 -3.41
CA ALA A 19 10.25 -1.44 -2.46
C ALA A 19 10.69 -2.91 -2.54
N ILE A 20 9.75 -3.86 -2.63
CA ILE A 20 10.08 -5.28 -2.85
C ILE A 20 10.79 -5.45 -4.21
N LYS A 21 10.26 -4.86 -5.29
CA LYS A 21 10.86 -4.99 -6.63
C LYS A 21 12.28 -4.45 -6.74
N ASN A 22 12.67 -3.56 -5.85
CA ASN A 22 14.00 -2.95 -5.83
C ASN A 22 14.74 -3.26 -4.53
N GLU A 23 14.38 -4.32 -3.81
CA GLU A 23 14.93 -4.60 -2.47
C GLU A 23 16.46 -4.79 -2.47
N ASP A 24 17.03 -5.22 -3.59
CA ASP A 24 18.49 -5.33 -3.79
C ASP A 24 19.19 -3.96 -3.95
N LYS A 25 18.42 -2.91 -4.24
CA LYS A 25 18.91 -1.56 -4.56
C LYS A 25 18.59 -0.53 -3.47
N ILE A 26 17.81 -0.90 -2.45
CA ILE A 26 17.42 -0.02 -1.35
C ILE A 26 17.70 -0.68 0.01
N PRO A 27 17.85 0.10 1.10
CA PRO A 27 17.99 -0.47 2.43
C PRO A 27 16.78 -1.34 2.82
N LYS A 28 17.03 -2.47 3.51
CA LYS A 28 15.97 -3.36 4.01
C LYS A 28 15.01 -2.64 4.96
N GLU A 29 15.51 -1.66 5.69
CA GLU A 29 14.73 -0.78 6.56
C GLU A 29 13.66 -0.03 5.77
N LEU A 30 13.97 0.40 4.53
CA LEU A 30 13.02 1.12 3.68
C LEU A 30 11.90 0.20 3.17
N VAL A 31 12.22 -1.06 2.84
CA VAL A 31 11.23 -2.09 2.52
C VAL A 31 10.29 -2.33 3.71
N ASN A 32 10.86 -2.42 4.93
CA ASN A 32 10.09 -2.61 6.15
C ASN A 32 9.17 -1.43 6.46
N VAL A 33 9.65 -0.19 6.30
CA VAL A 33 8.82 1.02 6.46
C VAL A 33 7.67 1.01 5.46
N ALA A 34 7.93 0.69 4.19
CA ALA A 34 6.90 0.62 3.16
C ALA A 34 5.82 -0.45 3.50
N LYS A 35 6.24 -1.61 3.99
CA LYS A 35 5.33 -2.67 4.48
C LYS A 35 4.44 -2.19 5.62
N ILE A 36 5.02 -1.51 6.62
CA ILE A 36 4.28 -0.99 7.77
C ILE A 36 3.26 0.04 7.31
N VAL A 37 3.64 0.94 6.40
CA VAL A 37 2.75 1.98 5.86
C VAL A 37 1.58 1.36 5.09
N CYS A 38 1.81 0.40 4.18
CA CYS A 38 0.72 -0.32 3.50
C CYS A 38 -0.22 -1.02 4.51
N ASN A 39 0.34 -1.77 5.46
CA ASN A 39 -0.46 -2.50 6.46
C ASN A 39 -1.30 -1.58 7.35
N ASN A 40 -0.72 -0.48 7.83
CA ASN A 40 -1.43 0.48 8.68
C ASN A 40 -2.55 1.18 7.90
N THR A 41 -2.29 1.53 6.64
CA THR A 41 -3.30 2.19 5.81
C THR A 41 -4.47 1.24 5.51
N ILE A 42 -4.20 -0.04 5.26
CA ILE A 42 -5.25 -1.08 5.14
C ILE A 42 -6.05 -1.21 6.43
N LYS A 43 -5.38 -1.24 7.60
CA LYS A 43 -6.06 -1.31 8.90
C LYS A 43 -6.97 -0.09 9.12
N THR A 44 -6.51 1.11 8.79
CA THR A 44 -7.32 2.33 8.87
C THR A 44 -8.54 2.27 7.95
N ALA A 45 -8.37 1.82 6.71
CA ALA A 45 -9.49 1.67 5.77
C ALA A 45 -10.53 0.65 6.28
N LYS A 46 -10.08 -0.48 6.84
CA LYS A 46 -10.98 -1.46 7.47
C LYS A 46 -11.72 -0.88 8.67
N ALA A 47 -11.04 -0.11 9.52
CA ALA A 47 -11.66 0.57 10.66
C ALA A 47 -12.73 1.59 10.22
N LEU A 48 -12.60 2.15 9.02
CA LEU A 48 -13.56 3.06 8.41
C LEU A 48 -14.65 2.35 7.58
N ASN A 49 -14.76 1.01 7.66
CA ASN A 49 -15.69 0.18 6.87
C ASN A 49 -15.57 0.38 5.35
N VAL A 50 -14.38 0.74 4.88
CA VAL A 50 -14.10 0.89 3.45
C VAL A 50 -13.96 -0.49 2.85
N ASN A 51 -14.83 -0.82 1.91
CA ASN A 51 -14.70 -2.06 1.14
C ASN A 51 -13.46 -1.97 0.24
N LEU A 52 -12.41 -2.70 0.63
CA LEU A 52 -11.18 -2.91 -0.14
C LEU A 52 -11.30 -4.26 -0.83
N ARG A 53 -11.82 -4.27 -2.06
CA ARG A 53 -11.85 -5.53 -2.82
C ARG A 53 -10.43 -5.87 -3.26
N ASN A 54 -9.97 -7.09 -2.95
CA ASN A 54 -8.58 -7.51 -3.14
C ASN A 54 -8.18 -7.55 -4.62
N ASP A 55 -9.13 -7.82 -5.50
CA ASP A 55 -9.02 -7.74 -6.96
C ASP A 55 -8.72 -6.31 -7.44
N GLU A 56 -9.41 -5.29 -6.91
CA GLU A 56 -9.14 -3.87 -7.25
C GLU A 56 -7.77 -3.39 -6.80
N LEU A 57 -7.25 -3.97 -5.71
CA LEU A 57 -5.93 -3.69 -5.16
C LEU A 57 -4.82 -4.39 -5.97
N ALA A 58 -5.00 -5.66 -6.29
CA ALA A 58 -4.03 -6.43 -7.07
C ALA A 58 -3.91 -5.90 -8.51
N ASP A 59 -5.02 -5.67 -9.21
CA ASP A 59 -5.03 -5.22 -10.61
C ASP A 59 -4.46 -3.81 -10.81
N LYS A 60 -4.52 -2.94 -9.79
CA LYS A 60 -4.00 -1.56 -9.86
C LYS A 60 -2.61 -1.38 -9.28
N ILE A 61 -2.10 -2.34 -8.52
CA ILE A 61 -0.70 -2.34 -8.06
C ILE A 61 0.20 -2.98 -9.13
N LEU A 62 -0.32 -3.91 -9.93
CA LEU A 62 0.44 -4.68 -10.92
C LEU A 62 0.36 -4.16 -12.36
N LYS A 63 -0.47 -3.14 -12.65
CA LYS A 63 -0.49 -2.40 -13.93
C LYS A 63 0.40 -1.18 -13.86
#